data_AF-A0A8J2LRS6-F1
#
_entry.id   AF-A0A8J2LRS6-F1
#
_cell.length_a   1.000
_cell.length_b   1.000
_cell.length_c   1.000
_cell.angle_alpha   90.00
_cell.angle_beta   90.00
_cell.angle_gamma   90.00
#
_symmetry.space_group_name_H-M   'P 1'
#
loop_
_entity.id
_entity.type
_entity.pdbx_description
1 polymer ?
#
loop_
_entity_poly.entity_id
_entity_poly.type
_entity_poly.pdbx_seq_one_letter_code
_entity_poly.pdbx_strand_id
1 'polypeptide(L)'
;MICSKVGSCLEQCFLEDALHANSCSRKRCNIHCFDDDCPYCIYVAKRIFLRICHANNITKLPNVKFNGNCMELFEYILKEYIAGRRT
;
A
#
# COMPACT_ATOMS: atom_id res chain seq x y z
N MET A 1 8.45 -15.80 -3.10
CA MET A 1 8.85 -14.40 -2.85
C MET A 1 8.56 -14.09 -1.41
N ILE A 2 9.58 -13.77 -0.61
CA ILE A 2 9.43 -13.44 0.81
C ILE A 2 9.35 -11.92 0.90
N CYS A 3 8.25 -11.41 1.45
CA CYS A 3 8.05 -9.98 1.68
C CYS A 3 8.70 -9.60 3.00
N SER A 4 10.02 -9.47 2.99
CA SER A 4 10.85 -9.45 4.20
C SER A 4 10.44 -8.38 5.20
N LYS A 5 10.20 -7.13 4.77
CA LYS A 5 9.80 -6.05 5.69
C LYS A 5 8.42 -6.27 6.29
N VAL A 6 7.48 -6.77 5.49
CA VAL A 6 6.14 -7.15 5.99
C VAL A 6 6.27 -8.27 7.01
N GLY A 7 7.06 -9.31 6.71
CA GLY A 7 7.30 -10.43 7.62
C GLY A 7 7.91 -10.00 8.95
N SER A 8 8.98 -9.20 8.92
CA SER A 8 9.62 -8.68 10.13
C SER A 8 8.68 -7.79 10.96
N CYS A 9 7.85 -6.97 10.30
CA CYS A 9 6.85 -6.16 11.02
C CYS A 9 5.78 -7.03 11.70
N LEU A 10 5.30 -8.08 11.02
CA LEU A 10 4.35 -9.02 11.58
C LEU A 10 4.92 -9.77 12.79
N GLU A 11 6.18 -10.20 12.70
CA GLU A 11 6.90 -10.83 13.80
C GLU A 11 7.03 -9.88 15.00
N GLN A 12 7.40 -8.62 14.78
CA GLN A 12 7.46 -7.61 15.84
C GLN A 12 6.09 -7.40 16.52
N CYS A 13 5.02 -7.25 15.74
CA CYS A 13 3.67 -7.13 16.29
C CYS A 13 3.26 -8.36 17.13
N PHE A 14 3.70 -9.55 16.74
CA PHE A 14 3.43 -10.78 17.48
C PHE A 14 4.23 -10.86 18.79
N LEU A 15 5.50 -10.45 18.77
CA LEU A 15 6.36 -10.41 19.95
C LEU A 15 5.92 -9.35 20.96
N GLU A 16 5.40 -8.20 20.50
CA GLU A 16 4.87 -7.13 21.36
C GLU A 16 3.60 -7.57 22.08
N ASP A 17 2.61 -8.10 21.35
CA ASP A 17 1.35 -8.58 21.91
C ASP A 17 0.67 -9.58 20.95
N ALA A 18 0.87 -10.87 21.21
CA ALA A 18 0.32 -11.94 20.38
C ALA A 18 -1.22 -11.91 20.28
N LEU A 19 -1.93 -11.47 21.32
CA LEU A 19 -3.40 -11.42 21.33
C LEU A 19 -3.93 -10.29 20.45
N HIS A 20 -3.18 -9.20 20.32
CA HIS A 20 -3.56 -8.03 19.53
C HIS A 20 -2.70 -7.83 18.27
N ALA A 21 -1.92 -8.84 17.87
CA ALA A 21 -1.02 -8.79 16.72
C ALA A 21 -1.73 -8.35 15.43
N ASN A 22 -2.98 -8.76 15.23
CA ASN A 22 -3.78 -8.35 14.07
C ASN A 22 -4.13 -6.84 14.06
N SER A 23 -4.38 -6.26 15.24
CA SER A 23 -4.62 -4.81 15.37
C SER A 23 -3.35 -4.02 15.06
N CYS A 24 -2.22 -4.49 15.59
CA CYS A 24 -0.89 -3.92 15.33
C CYS A 24 -0.55 -3.97 13.83
N SER A 25 -0.69 -5.15 13.20
CA SER A 25 -0.31 -5.36 11.81
C SER A 25 -1.11 -4.51 10.84
N ARG A 26 -2.43 -4.36 11.06
CA ARG A 26 -3.31 -3.51 10.25
C ARG A 26 -2.91 -2.04 10.30
N LYS A 27 -2.39 -1.58 11.44
CA LYS A 27 -1.96 -0.18 11.64
C LYS A 27 -0.56 0.08 11.09
N ARG A 28 0.35 -0.89 11.20
CA ARG A 28 1.80 -0.67 10.99
C ARG A 28 2.37 -1.35 9.75
N CYS A 29 1.93 -2.57 9.42
CA CYS A 29 2.68 -3.41 8.48
C CYS A 29 2.26 -3.28 7.03
N ASN A 30 1.01 -2.86 6.75
CA ASN A 30 0.51 -2.72 5.38
C ASN A 30 1.33 -1.73 4.54
N ILE A 31 1.98 -0.75 5.18
CA ILE A 31 2.79 0.24 4.48
C ILE A 31 4.03 -0.37 3.81
N HIS A 32 4.56 -1.45 4.40
CA HIS A 32 5.72 -2.17 3.86
C HIS A 32 5.42 -2.90 2.55
N CYS A 33 4.14 -3.10 2.21
CA CYS A 33 3.79 -3.63 0.89
C CYS A 33 4.25 -2.73 -0.26
N PHE A 34 4.51 -1.45 -0.01
CA PHE A 34 4.89 -0.48 -1.02
C PHE A 34 6.41 -0.17 -1.02
N ASP A 35 7.21 -0.89 -0.22
CA ASP A 35 8.65 -0.66 -0.04
C ASP A 35 9.53 -1.37 -1.11
N ASP A 36 8.94 -1.74 -2.24
CA ASP A 36 9.55 -2.37 -3.43
C ASP A 36 10.21 -3.76 -3.18
N ASP A 37 10.01 -4.35 -2.00
CA ASP A 37 10.53 -5.68 -1.61
C ASP A 37 9.48 -6.80 -1.74
N CYS A 38 8.24 -6.46 -2.12
CA CYS A 38 7.12 -7.39 -2.19
C CYS A 38 6.21 -7.16 -3.41
N PRO A 39 6.61 -7.57 -4.63
CA PRO A 39 5.83 -7.35 -5.85
C PRO A 39 4.41 -7.95 -5.80
N TYR A 40 4.26 -9.08 -5.10
CA TYR A 40 2.97 -9.73 -4.93
C TYR A 40 1.99 -8.87 -4.10
N CYS A 41 2.44 -8.23 -3.01
CA CYS A 41 1.53 -7.37 -2.24
C CYS A 41 1.16 -6.10 -3.02
N ILE A 42 2.10 -5.50 -3.75
CA ILE A 42 1.82 -4.38 -4.65
C ILE A 42 0.75 -4.77 -5.67
N TYR A 43 0.86 -5.96 -6.27
CA TYR A 43 -0.13 -6.48 -7.22
C TYR A 43 -1.53 -6.57 -6.60
N VAL A 44 -1.66 -7.12 -5.39
CA VAL A 44 -2.95 -7.23 -4.69
C VAL A 44 -3.51 -5.84 -4.37
N ALA A 45 -2.69 -4.95 -3.83
CA ALA A 45 -3.09 -3.57 -3.51
C ALA A 45 -3.56 -2.82 -4.77
N LYS A 46 -2.85 -2.97 -5.89
CA LYS A 46 -3.20 -2.42 -7.20
C LYS A 46 -4.58 -2.89 -7.67
N ARG A 47 -4.87 -4.19 -7.56
CA ARG A 47 -6.18 -4.75 -7.93
C ARG A 47 -7.32 -4.15 -7.11
N ILE A 48 -7.14 -4.02 -5.80
CA ILE A 48 -8.14 -3.42 -4.89
C ILE A 48 -8.33 -1.94 -5.23
N PHE A 49 -7.23 -1.20 -5.37
CA PHE A 49 -7.24 0.22 -5.71
C PHE A 49 -7.98 0.48 -7.01
N LEU A 50 -7.67 -0.25 -8.09
CA LEU A 50 -8.32 -0.06 -9.39
C LEU A 50 -9.84 -0.24 -9.28
N ARG A 51 -10.30 -1.27 -8.56
CA ARG A 51 -11.73 -1.50 -8.34
C ARG A 51 -12.40 -0.31 -7.66
N ILE A 52 -11.79 0.22 -6.61
CA ILE A 52 -12.33 1.36 -5.85
C ILE A 52 -12.27 2.63 -6.70
N CYS A 53 -11.15 2.87 -7.39
CA CYS A 53 -10.94 4.04 -8.23
C CYS A 53 -11.96 4.15 -9.35
N HIS A 54 -12.22 3.04 -10.05
CA HIS A 54 -13.24 2.98 -11.08
C HIS A 54 -14.65 3.12 -10.52
N ALA A 55 -14.98 2.42 -9.43
CA ALA A 55 -16.31 2.48 -8.82
C ALA A 55 -16.69 3.89 -8.34
N ASN A 56 -15.71 4.69 -7.92
CA ASN A 56 -15.93 6.02 -7.36
C ASN A 56 -15.51 7.16 -8.29
N ASN A 57 -15.09 6.87 -9.53
CA ASN A 57 -14.55 7.85 -10.47
C ASN A 57 -13.49 8.77 -9.83
N ILE A 58 -12.54 8.20 -9.08
CA ILE A 58 -11.60 8.98 -8.24
C ILE A 58 -10.86 10.06 -9.05
N THR A 59 -10.43 9.76 -10.27
CA THR A 59 -9.70 10.72 -11.13
C THR A 59 -10.53 11.94 -11.55
N LYS A 60 -11.86 11.92 -11.35
CA LYS A 60 -12.77 13.03 -11.66
C LYS A 60 -13.25 13.78 -10.41
N LEU A 61 -12.78 13.40 -9.22
CA LEU A 61 -13.17 14.10 -7.99
C LEU A 61 -12.59 15.52 -7.98
N PRO A 62 -13.31 16.54 -7.48
CA PRO A 62 -12.89 17.94 -7.55
C PRO A 62 -11.52 18.24 -6.90
N ASN A 63 -11.16 17.45 -5.91
CA ASN A 63 -9.91 17.56 -5.15
C ASN A 63 -8.76 16.71 -5.72
N VAL A 64 -9.00 15.93 -6.78
CA VAL A 64 -7.99 15.08 -7.41
C VAL A 64 -7.48 15.78 -8.66
N LYS A 65 -6.34 16.48 -8.51
CA LYS A 65 -5.66 17.15 -9.63
C LYS A 65 -4.77 16.16 -10.40
N PHE A 66 -5.37 15.15 -11.02
CA PHE A 66 -4.65 14.14 -11.78
C PHE A 66 -5.29 13.93 -13.16
N ASN A 67 -4.56 14.27 -14.22
CA ASN A 67 -5.00 14.07 -15.59
C ASN A 67 -4.49 12.71 -16.09
N GLY A 68 -5.27 11.66 -15.82
CA GLY A 68 -4.96 10.30 -16.24
C GLY A 68 -6.03 9.30 -15.78
N ASN A 69 -5.79 8.02 -16.04
CA ASN A 69 -6.66 6.91 -15.65
C ASN A 69 -6.24 6.34 -14.27
N CYS A 70 -7.08 5.45 -13.72
CA CYS A 70 -6.84 4.83 -12.41
C CYS A 70 -5.53 4.03 -12.34
N MET A 71 -5.07 3.46 -13.45
CA MET A 71 -3.80 2.75 -13.50
C MET A 71 -2.64 3.73 -13.35
N GLU A 72 -2.64 4.80 -14.14
CA GLU A 72 -1.64 5.86 -14.06
C GLU A 72 -1.62 6.53 -12.68
N LEU A 73 -2.79 6.74 -12.07
CA LEU A 73 -2.90 7.30 -10.73
C LEU A 73 -2.24 6.40 -9.67
N PHE A 74 -2.42 5.08 -9.76
CA PHE A 74 -1.79 4.15 -8.83
C PHE A 74 -0.25 4.17 -8.96
N GLU A 75 0.27 4.10 -10.19
CA GLU A 75 1.71 4.15 -10.43
C GLU A 75 2.32 5.48 -9.98
N TYR A 76 1.60 6.59 -10.20
CA TYR A 76 1.99 7.91 -9.71
C TYR A 76 2.08 7.94 -8.18
N ILE A 77 1.03 7.51 -7.47
CA ILE A 77 1.01 7.47 -5.99
C ILE A 77 2.13 6.57 -5.45
N LEU A 78 2.35 5.40 -6.07
CA LEU A 78 3.41 4.48 -5.66
C LEU A 78 4.79 5.11 -5.82
N LYS A 79 5.04 5.79 -6.95
CA LYS A 79 6.29 6.49 -7.22
C LYS A 79 6.52 7.62 -6.21
N GLU A 80 5.51 8.43 -5.92
CA GLU A 80 5.60 9.52 -4.94
C GLU A 80 5.85 8.98 -3.52
N TYR A 81 5.19 7.88 -3.14
CA TYR A 81 5.43 7.21 -1.85
C TYR A 81 6.88 6.74 -1.71
N ILE A 82 7.41 6.07 -2.74
CA ILE A 82 8.81 5.59 -2.75
C ILE A 82 9.78 6.77 -2.75
N ALA A 83 9.48 7.86 -3.47
CA ALA A 83 10.31 9.05 -3.52
C ALA A 83 10.37 9.78 -2.16
N GLY A 84 9.24 9.96 -1.49
CA GLY A 84 9.16 10.61 -0.17
C GLY A 84 9.83 9.82 0.96
N ARG A 85 10.11 8.53 0.76
CA ARG A 85 10.90 7.70 1.70
C ARG A 85 12.42 7.83 1.50
N ARG A 86 12.88 8.42 0.40
CA ARG A 86 14.31 8.59 0.09
C ARG A 86 14.87 9.93 0.59
N THR A 87 14.01 10.85 1.00
CA THR A 87 14.33 12.12 1.67
C THR A 87 14.26 11.95 3.18
#